data_AF-A0A4Q4MTZ2-F1
#
_entry.id   AF-A0A4Q4MTZ2-F1
#
_cell.length_a   1.000
_cell.length_b   1.000
_cell.length_c   1.000
_cell.angle_alpha   90.00
_cell.angle_beta   90.00
_cell.angle_gamma   90.00
#
_symmetry.space_group_name_H-M   'P 1'
#
loop_
_entity.id
_entity.type
_entity.pdbx_description
1 polymer ?
#
loop_
_entity_poly.entity_id
_entity_poly.type
_entity_poly.pdbx_seq_one_letter_code
_entity_poly.pdbx_strand_id
1 'polypeptide(L)'
;MAVIPRSKAKTAHVNMMTDTIIANLPADALRSVIRVILTTEPSVTSILEEQTRIYLRNTANQPVGQLFQSTAEGVASTSNFTCAQQRLRSAIGCGLVLDSFPILNNIVEESSSLNDGHEVHRSAELDRCLASVDGDIVQALTAIQKRLLSDSGSRDLNDDEKPVMNSLFDSLLRCRQRWLASAQDFPFDRSTAVLATMLDRESGIPTLAYQNGSHQDRIHQRKTSKSLETFKVKGIELPKLFAGLWQLSSPSWGTASQTQMFKQFVEYIEGDFTAFDMADHYGDAEVIFGRLRSSLSKSDAVFGATKYCVFHKITVTSAVIRANVTERCQRMSADKVDLLQFHWQDYNDHQYIEALRHLQQDERVKHLGLCNFDTARLQEVIDNDIDVVTNQVQFSLIDARPRFKMGEVCARHNVKLLTYGTLCGGFLAEKWLGKPEPQLFGPDTTPSQRKYFEMIQTWGDWDLFQTLLQTLKAIATKHNVSISNVATRWVLDFPYVGAVIIGARMGVSEHTEENLKTYGWKLDEEDQKRIEEILERSRREEVFNVMGDCGSEYR
;
A
#
# COMPACT_ATOMS: atom_id res chain seq x y z
N MET A 1 25.73 21.59 -19.79
CA MET A 1 24.94 22.00 -20.98
C MET A 1 24.28 20.75 -21.53
N ALA A 2 22.94 20.69 -21.50
CA ALA A 2 22.18 19.53 -21.98
C ALA A 2 22.32 19.41 -23.51
N VAL A 3 22.73 18.23 -23.99
CA VAL A 3 22.73 17.92 -25.42
C VAL A 3 21.39 17.26 -25.73
N ILE A 4 20.53 17.98 -26.45
CA ILE A 4 19.25 17.49 -26.95
C ILE A 4 19.54 16.43 -28.04
N PRO A 5 18.99 15.21 -27.97
CA PRO A 5 19.18 14.22 -29.02
C PRO A 5 18.51 14.69 -30.32
N ARG A 6 19.20 14.55 -31.46
CA ARG A 6 18.65 14.88 -32.79
C ARG A 6 17.51 13.93 -33.16
N SER A 7 16.28 14.31 -32.87
CA SER A 7 15.08 13.73 -33.48
C SER A 7 14.79 14.40 -34.83
N LYS A 8 13.98 13.76 -35.70
CA LYS A 8 13.51 14.35 -36.96
C LYS A 8 12.90 15.74 -36.68
N ALA A 9 13.25 16.73 -37.49
CA ALA A 9 12.90 18.14 -37.32
C ALA A 9 11.38 18.40 -37.20
N LYS A 10 10.84 18.22 -36.00
CA LYS A 10 9.60 18.80 -35.51
C LYS A 10 9.93 19.43 -34.16
N THR A 11 10.71 20.50 -34.17
CA THR A 11 10.90 21.35 -32.98
C THR A 11 9.71 22.30 -32.89
N ALA A 12 8.74 21.97 -32.05
CA ALA A 12 7.83 22.97 -31.53
C ALA A 12 8.64 23.85 -30.55
N HIS A 13 8.66 25.16 -30.77
CA HIS A 13 9.32 26.11 -29.88
C HIS A 13 8.47 26.28 -28.61
N VAL A 14 9.02 25.99 -27.42
CA VAL A 14 8.40 26.37 -26.15
C VAL A 14 8.48 27.88 -26.03
N ASN A 15 7.34 28.57 -25.96
CA ASN A 15 7.35 30.03 -25.94
C ASN A 15 7.99 30.58 -24.65
N MET A 16 8.53 31.80 -24.72
CA MET A 16 9.24 32.44 -23.60
C MET A 16 8.37 32.62 -22.34
N MET A 17 7.05 32.75 -22.49
CA MET A 17 6.13 32.85 -21.36
C MET A 17 6.04 31.52 -20.60
N THR A 18 6.05 30.39 -21.29
CA THR A 18 6.09 29.06 -20.68
C THR A 18 7.40 28.82 -19.93
N ASP A 19 8.55 29.22 -20.49
CA ASP A 19 9.82 29.16 -19.75
C ASP A 19 9.81 30.03 -18.49
N THR A 20 9.17 31.20 -18.55
CA THR A 20 9.00 32.07 -17.38
C THR A 20 8.17 31.38 -16.29
N ILE A 21 7.13 30.64 -16.65
CA ILE A 21 6.34 29.84 -15.71
C ILE A 21 7.22 28.76 -15.08
N ILE A 22 7.94 27.96 -15.88
CA ILE A 22 8.79 26.87 -15.39
C ILE A 22 9.88 27.39 -14.45
N ALA A 23 10.50 28.53 -14.78
CA ALA A 23 11.61 29.10 -14.02
C ALA A 23 11.19 29.71 -12.67
N ASN A 24 9.93 30.14 -12.53
CA ASN A 24 9.48 30.91 -11.36
C ASN A 24 8.45 30.18 -10.49
N LEU A 25 7.82 29.11 -10.97
CA LEU A 25 6.92 28.32 -10.13
C LEU A 25 7.69 27.64 -8.98
N PRO A 26 7.19 27.71 -7.74
CA PRO A 26 7.69 26.88 -6.65
C PRO A 26 7.66 25.39 -7.01
N ALA A 27 8.61 24.61 -6.50
CA ALA A 27 8.78 23.21 -6.90
C ALA A 27 7.54 22.33 -6.60
N ASP A 28 6.83 22.59 -5.51
CA ASP A 28 5.57 21.94 -5.14
C ASP A 28 4.42 22.34 -6.08
N ALA A 29 4.35 23.61 -6.48
CA ALA A 29 3.39 24.07 -7.48
C ALA A 29 3.67 23.44 -8.86
N LEU A 30 4.94 23.38 -9.28
CA LEU A 30 5.34 22.74 -10.52
C LEU A 30 4.98 21.24 -10.52
N ARG A 31 5.23 20.52 -9.42
CA ARG A 31 4.81 19.10 -9.29
C ARG A 31 3.30 18.94 -9.39
N SER A 32 2.53 19.85 -8.78
CA SER A 32 1.07 19.85 -8.83
C SER A 32 0.56 20.07 -10.26
N VAL A 33 1.12 21.05 -10.97
CA VAL A 33 0.79 21.32 -12.38
C VAL A 33 1.13 20.13 -13.28
N ILE A 34 2.33 19.55 -13.13
CA ILE A 34 2.73 18.36 -13.90
C ILE A 34 1.77 17.20 -13.62
N ARG A 35 1.41 16.96 -12.35
CA ARG A 35 0.46 15.91 -11.99
C ARG A 35 -0.89 16.09 -12.69
N VAL A 36 -1.42 17.31 -12.72
CA VAL A 36 -2.68 17.61 -13.43
C VAL A 36 -2.53 17.35 -14.94
N ILE A 37 -1.43 17.77 -15.57
CA ILE A 37 -1.17 17.49 -16.98
C ILE A 37 -1.19 15.98 -17.26
N LEU A 38 -0.55 15.18 -16.39
CA LEU A 38 -0.48 13.73 -16.55
C LEU A 38 -1.83 13.04 -16.33
N THR A 39 -2.70 13.58 -15.47
CA THR A 39 -4.06 13.01 -15.28
C THR A 39 -5.00 13.40 -16.41
N THR A 40 -4.86 14.61 -16.96
CA THR A 40 -5.70 15.06 -18.09
C THR A 40 -5.24 14.50 -19.43
N GLU A 41 -3.93 14.33 -19.60
CA GLU A 41 -3.30 13.84 -20.84
C GLU A 41 -2.36 12.65 -20.55
N PRO A 42 -2.90 11.44 -20.30
CA PRO A 42 -2.10 10.28 -19.91
C PRO A 42 -1.00 9.90 -20.91
N SER A 43 -1.18 10.24 -22.19
CA SER A 43 -0.20 10.02 -23.26
C SER A 43 1.16 10.67 -22.98
N VAL A 44 1.18 11.77 -22.21
CA VAL A 44 2.39 12.53 -21.83
C VAL A 44 3.26 11.77 -20.82
N THR A 45 2.68 10.84 -20.05
CA THR A 45 3.39 10.09 -18.99
C THR A 45 4.63 9.38 -19.53
N SER A 46 4.49 8.66 -20.65
CA SER A 46 5.60 7.94 -21.29
C SER A 46 6.74 8.88 -21.72
N ILE A 47 6.41 10.11 -22.12
CA ILE A 47 7.38 11.14 -22.52
C ILE A 47 8.14 11.65 -21.29
N LEU A 48 7.43 11.97 -20.21
CA LEU A 48 8.04 12.41 -18.96
C LEU A 48 9.00 11.35 -18.42
N GLU A 49 8.58 10.09 -18.38
CA GLU A 49 9.41 8.98 -17.95
C GLU A 49 10.66 8.84 -18.83
N GLU A 50 10.53 8.91 -20.15
CA GLU A 50 11.66 8.80 -21.06
C GLU A 50 12.66 9.95 -20.90
N GLN A 51 12.17 11.19 -20.80
CA GLN A 51 13.07 12.34 -20.56
C GLN A 51 13.75 12.25 -19.18
N THR A 52 13.05 11.71 -18.18
CA THR A 52 13.63 11.42 -16.86
C THR A 52 14.74 10.37 -16.97
N ARG A 53 14.52 9.28 -17.72
CA ARG A 53 15.55 8.25 -17.97
C ARG A 53 16.80 8.84 -18.62
N ILE A 54 16.62 9.69 -19.63
CA ILE A 54 17.72 10.37 -20.32
C ILE A 54 18.50 11.27 -19.34
N TYR A 55 17.79 12.09 -18.55
CA TYR A 55 18.40 12.96 -17.56
C TYR A 55 19.23 12.19 -16.53
N LEU A 56 18.67 11.11 -15.97
CA LEU A 56 19.33 10.30 -14.94
C LEU A 56 20.58 9.60 -15.48
N ARG A 57 20.54 9.08 -16.71
CA ARG A 57 21.71 8.48 -17.37
C ARG A 57 22.80 9.52 -17.66
N ASN A 58 22.42 10.71 -18.11
CA ASN A 58 23.38 11.80 -18.37
C ASN A 58 24.05 12.32 -17.09
N THR A 59 23.37 12.20 -15.95
CA THR A 59 23.89 12.61 -14.64
C THR A 59 24.47 11.43 -13.86
N ALA A 60 24.59 10.24 -14.48
CA ALA A 60 24.98 8.99 -13.82
C ALA A 60 26.29 9.11 -13.02
N ASN A 61 27.28 9.77 -13.63
CA ASN A 61 28.64 9.88 -13.10
C ASN A 61 28.85 11.05 -12.12
N GLN A 62 27.79 11.78 -11.76
CA GLN A 62 27.92 12.83 -10.75
C GLN A 62 28.27 12.19 -9.39
N PRO A 63 29.36 12.63 -8.72
CA PRO A 63 29.79 12.02 -7.47
C PRO A 63 28.74 12.24 -6.38
N VAL A 64 28.44 11.17 -5.65
CA VAL A 64 27.67 11.24 -4.41
C VAL A 64 28.68 11.54 -3.31
N GLY A 65 28.63 12.75 -2.75
CA GLY A 65 29.46 13.08 -1.59
C GLY A 65 29.06 12.28 -0.36
N GLN A 66 29.79 12.46 0.74
CA GLN A 66 29.54 11.74 2.01
C GLN A 66 28.07 11.83 2.43
N LEU A 67 27.45 10.68 2.71
CA LEU A 67 26.02 10.53 3.00
C LEU A 67 25.67 10.79 4.46
N PHE A 68 26.59 10.49 5.36
CA PHE A 68 26.40 10.60 6.80
C PHE A 68 27.57 11.34 7.44
N GLN A 69 27.30 12.12 8.48
CA GLN A 69 28.31 12.87 9.20
C GLN A 69 28.12 12.74 10.71
N SER A 70 29.23 12.78 11.46
CA SER A 70 29.20 12.90 12.91
C SER A 70 28.84 14.32 13.32
N THR A 71 27.93 14.44 14.29
CA THR A 71 27.48 15.68 14.91
C THR A 71 27.67 15.60 16.43
N ALA A 72 27.47 16.71 17.14
CA ALA A 72 27.50 16.71 18.60
C ALA A 72 26.42 15.82 19.25
N GLU A 73 25.35 15.50 18.50
CA GLU A 73 24.19 14.72 18.96
C GLU A 73 24.23 13.26 18.48
N GLY A 74 25.30 12.85 17.78
CA GLY A 74 25.47 11.51 17.25
C GLY A 74 25.81 11.51 15.76
N VAL A 75 25.09 10.74 14.95
CA VAL A 75 25.24 10.71 13.49
C VAL A 75 23.97 11.26 12.83
N ALA A 76 24.14 12.06 11.79
CA ALA A 76 23.06 12.65 11.00
C ALA A 76 23.26 12.44 9.49
N SER A 77 22.15 12.51 8.74
CA SER A 77 22.18 12.48 7.28
C SER A 77 22.66 13.81 6.70
N THR A 78 23.28 13.79 5.52
CA THR A 78 23.72 15.01 4.82
C THR A 78 22.74 15.39 3.70
N SER A 79 22.92 16.57 3.10
CA SER A 79 22.21 16.93 1.87
C SER A 79 22.50 15.96 0.72
N ASN A 80 23.71 15.36 0.68
CA ASN A 80 24.06 14.34 -0.32
C ASN A 80 23.19 13.09 -0.17
N PHE A 81 22.85 12.68 1.06
CA PHE A 81 21.90 11.59 1.30
C PHE A 81 20.54 11.89 0.68
N THR A 82 20.03 13.11 0.90
CA THR A 82 18.74 13.52 0.31
C THR A 82 18.79 13.51 -1.21
N CYS A 83 19.86 14.04 -1.82
CA CYS A 83 20.06 14.02 -3.28
C CYS A 83 20.16 12.59 -3.83
N ALA A 84 20.92 11.71 -3.16
CA ALA A 84 21.07 10.32 -3.52
C ALA A 84 19.72 9.59 -3.49
N GLN A 85 18.93 9.79 -2.42
CA GLN A 85 17.61 9.18 -2.28
C GLN A 85 16.61 9.70 -3.33
N GLN A 86 16.61 11.01 -3.63
CA GLN A 86 15.76 11.57 -4.69
C GLN A 86 16.10 10.98 -6.05
N ARG A 87 17.40 10.83 -6.36
CA ARG A 87 17.87 10.23 -7.61
C ARG A 87 17.52 8.75 -7.71
N LEU A 88 17.72 8.00 -6.64
CA LEU A 88 17.30 6.60 -6.47
C LEU A 88 15.81 6.42 -6.74
N ARG A 89 14.96 7.19 -6.05
CA ARG A 89 13.50 7.11 -6.20
C ARG A 89 13.03 7.49 -7.60
N SER A 90 13.69 8.48 -8.22
CA SER A 90 13.42 8.86 -9.61
C SER A 90 13.78 7.73 -10.57
N ALA A 91 14.91 7.06 -10.36
CA ALA A 91 15.34 5.92 -11.17
C ALA A 91 14.38 4.74 -11.07
N ILE A 92 13.96 4.37 -9.84
CA ILE A 92 12.94 3.34 -9.61
C ILE A 92 11.63 3.74 -10.32
N GLY A 93 11.17 4.98 -10.12
CA GLY A 93 9.91 5.49 -10.67
C GLY A 93 9.82 5.50 -12.19
N CYS A 94 10.94 5.67 -12.90
CA CYS A 94 10.97 5.64 -14.38
C CYS A 94 11.48 4.30 -14.96
N GLY A 95 11.54 3.23 -14.14
CA GLY A 95 11.87 1.87 -14.58
C GLY A 95 13.38 1.54 -14.68
N LEU A 96 14.27 2.46 -14.28
CA LEU A 96 15.73 2.25 -14.21
C LEU A 96 16.14 1.57 -12.90
N VAL A 97 15.48 0.46 -12.59
CA VAL A 97 15.62 -0.20 -11.29
C VAL A 97 17.04 -0.69 -11.05
N LEU A 98 17.70 -1.33 -12.04
CA LEU A 98 19.08 -1.81 -11.89
C LEU A 98 20.08 -0.65 -11.73
N ASP A 99 19.86 0.48 -12.41
CA ASP A 99 20.73 1.67 -12.30
C ASP A 99 20.67 2.30 -10.89
N SER A 100 19.67 1.93 -10.09
CA SER A 100 19.48 2.41 -8.73
C SER A 100 20.29 1.64 -7.68
N PHE A 101 20.70 0.41 -7.98
CA PHE A 101 21.40 -0.47 -7.04
C PHE A 101 22.79 0.03 -6.61
N PRO A 102 23.61 0.65 -7.48
CA PRO A 102 24.87 1.23 -7.05
C PRO A 102 24.69 2.30 -5.95
N ILE A 103 23.63 3.11 -6.04
CA ILE A 103 23.29 4.11 -5.01
C ILE A 103 22.87 3.41 -3.71
N LEU A 104 22.02 2.38 -3.80
CA LEU A 104 21.61 1.57 -2.65
C LEU A 104 22.80 0.91 -1.94
N ASN A 105 23.69 0.26 -2.71
CA ASN A 105 24.91 -0.34 -2.18
C ASN A 105 25.79 0.69 -1.47
N ASN A 106 25.99 1.88 -2.05
CA ASN A 106 26.78 2.92 -1.41
C ASN A 106 26.17 3.36 -0.07
N ILE A 107 24.84 3.51 0.00
CA ILE A 107 24.15 3.86 1.25
C ILE A 107 24.32 2.74 2.30
N VAL A 108 24.16 1.47 1.91
CA VAL A 108 24.33 0.33 2.81
C VAL A 108 25.78 0.25 3.33
N GLU A 109 26.79 0.38 2.47
CA GLU A 109 28.20 0.32 2.85
C GLU A 109 28.64 1.50 3.73
N GLU A 110 28.22 2.73 3.40
CA GLU A 110 28.48 3.89 4.26
C GLU A 110 27.77 3.74 5.62
N SER A 111 26.54 3.22 5.64
CA SER A 111 25.83 2.95 6.90
C SER A 111 26.50 1.86 7.73
N SER A 112 27.10 0.85 7.08
CA SER A 112 27.90 -0.19 7.74
C SER A 112 29.17 0.38 8.37
N SER A 113 29.66 1.51 7.86
CA SER A 113 30.86 2.19 8.38
C SER A 113 30.54 3.20 9.47
N LEU A 114 29.26 3.42 9.78
CA LEU A 114 28.86 4.21 10.95
C LEU A 114 29.18 3.48 12.26
N ASN A 115 29.22 2.16 12.21
CA ASN A 115 29.41 1.28 13.35
C ASN A 115 30.76 0.56 13.23
N ASP A 116 31.81 1.21 13.73
CA ASP A 116 33.18 0.67 13.79
C ASP A 116 33.41 -0.24 15.02
N GLY A 117 32.35 -0.89 15.54
CA GLY A 117 32.42 -1.77 16.72
C GLY A 117 32.25 -1.04 18.06
N HIS A 118 31.74 0.19 18.04
CA HIS A 118 31.36 0.98 19.21
C HIS A 118 29.88 1.35 19.17
N GLU A 119 29.28 1.62 20.32
CA GLU A 119 27.88 2.04 20.42
C GLU A 119 27.67 3.38 19.70
N VAL A 120 26.98 3.35 18.56
CA VAL A 120 26.61 4.55 17.81
C VAL A 120 25.39 5.16 18.48
N HIS A 121 25.49 6.40 18.96
CA HIS A 121 24.31 7.15 19.39
C HIS A 121 23.50 7.54 18.15
N ARG A 122 22.49 6.72 17.81
CA ARG A 122 21.60 6.98 16.68
C ARG A 122 20.60 8.05 17.06
N SER A 123 20.58 9.13 16.28
CA SER A 123 19.49 10.09 16.37
C SER A 123 18.20 9.46 15.83
N ALA A 124 17.04 9.90 16.32
CA ALA A 124 15.75 9.48 15.77
C ALA A 124 15.60 9.87 14.27
N GLU A 125 16.37 10.86 13.81
CA GLU A 125 16.46 11.22 12.39
C GLU A 125 17.19 10.13 11.60
N LEU A 126 18.35 9.68 12.06
CA LEU A 126 19.11 8.62 11.40
C LEU A 126 18.31 7.33 11.30
N ASP A 127 17.62 6.93 12.36
CA ASP A 127 16.77 5.73 12.35
C ASP A 127 15.66 5.84 11.30
N ARG A 128 15.02 7.02 11.16
CA ARG A 128 14.03 7.26 10.10
C ARG A 128 14.67 7.22 8.71
N CYS A 129 15.86 7.80 8.53
CA CYS A 129 16.57 7.77 7.25
C CYS A 129 16.91 6.34 6.83
N LEU A 130 17.45 5.53 7.74
CA LEU A 130 17.81 4.14 7.45
C LEU A 130 16.58 3.26 7.21
N ALA A 131 15.52 3.40 8.00
CA ALA A 131 14.24 2.73 7.76
C ALA A 131 13.61 3.14 6.41
N SER A 132 13.83 4.39 5.98
CA SER A 132 13.40 4.87 4.67
C SER A 132 14.14 4.19 3.52
N VAL A 133 15.45 4.02 3.66
CA VAL A 133 16.28 3.30 2.69
C VAL A 133 15.91 1.82 2.64
N ASP A 134 15.64 1.18 3.78
CA ASP A 134 15.17 -0.22 3.81
C ASP A 134 13.88 -0.39 2.98
N GLY A 135 12.94 0.54 3.14
CA GLY A 135 11.73 0.58 2.31
C GLY A 135 12.00 0.93 0.83
N ASP A 136 13.00 1.77 0.51
CA ASP A 136 13.41 2.04 -0.87
C ASP A 136 14.00 0.77 -1.53
N ILE A 137 14.79 -0.02 -0.79
CA ILE A 137 15.29 -1.32 -1.27
C ILE A 137 14.12 -2.27 -1.52
N VAL A 138 13.18 -2.40 -0.57
CA VAL A 138 11.97 -3.23 -0.77
C VAL A 138 11.20 -2.80 -2.03
N GLN A 139 11.08 -1.50 -2.27
CA GLN A 139 10.41 -0.98 -3.47
C GLN A 139 11.17 -1.35 -4.76
N ALA A 140 12.50 -1.25 -4.76
CA ALA A 140 13.33 -1.67 -5.90
C ALA A 140 13.22 -3.19 -6.16
N LEU A 141 13.25 -4.01 -5.12
CA LEU A 141 13.08 -5.46 -5.21
C LEU A 141 11.70 -5.85 -5.77
N THR A 142 10.65 -5.17 -5.30
CA THR A 142 9.28 -5.34 -5.82
C THR A 142 9.21 -4.99 -7.31
N ALA A 143 9.92 -3.95 -7.74
CA ALA A 143 9.96 -3.57 -9.15
C ALA A 143 10.72 -4.60 -10.01
N ILE A 144 11.78 -5.24 -9.49
CA ILE A 144 12.44 -6.37 -10.16
C ILE A 144 11.49 -7.56 -10.26
N GLN A 145 10.84 -7.95 -9.16
CA GLN A 145 9.90 -9.07 -9.11
C GLN A 145 8.81 -8.92 -10.19
N LYS A 146 8.27 -7.70 -10.36
CA LYS A 146 7.32 -7.40 -11.45
C LYS A 146 7.91 -7.57 -12.86
N ARG A 147 9.20 -7.27 -13.06
CA ARG A 147 9.91 -7.47 -14.34
C ARG A 147 10.26 -8.94 -14.64
N LEU A 148 10.16 -9.81 -13.64
CA LEU A 148 10.29 -11.26 -13.83
C LEU A 148 9.00 -11.89 -14.34
N LEU A 149 7.87 -11.20 -14.21
CA LEU A 149 6.60 -11.67 -14.75
C LEU A 149 6.63 -11.63 -16.29
N SER A 150 6.08 -12.68 -16.89
CA SER A 150 5.97 -12.91 -18.33
C SER A 150 4.60 -13.49 -18.65
N ASP A 151 4.24 -13.49 -19.93
CA ASP A 151 2.97 -14.04 -20.39
C ASP A 151 2.76 -15.51 -19.96
N SER A 152 3.82 -16.30 -19.73
CA SER A 152 3.73 -17.71 -19.35
C SER A 152 4.09 -18.00 -17.89
N GLY A 153 4.17 -16.99 -17.01
CA GLY A 153 4.54 -17.15 -15.60
C GLY A 153 5.71 -16.24 -15.19
N SER A 154 6.54 -16.66 -14.24
CA SER A 154 7.73 -15.92 -13.83
C SER A 154 8.99 -16.52 -14.45
N ARG A 155 9.92 -15.69 -14.93
CA ARG A 155 11.26 -16.11 -15.36
C ARG A 155 12.27 -15.96 -14.23
N ASP A 156 13.36 -16.70 -14.34
CA ASP A 156 14.50 -16.50 -13.46
C ASP A 156 15.20 -15.16 -13.72
N LEU A 157 15.98 -14.72 -12.72
CA LEU A 157 16.93 -13.62 -12.86
C LEU A 157 17.94 -13.92 -13.97
N ASN A 158 18.20 -12.93 -14.82
CA ASN A 158 19.19 -13.05 -15.90
C ASN A 158 20.63 -12.72 -15.44
N ASP A 159 21.58 -12.81 -16.35
CA ASP A 159 23.01 -12.62 -16.06
C ASP A 159 23.38 -11.16 -15.71
N ASP A 160 22.53 -10.18 -16.01
CA ASP A 160 22.70 -8.79 -15.62
C ASP A 160 22.08 -8.51 -14.22
N GLU A 161 20.96 -9.17 -13.91
CA GLU A 161 20.20 -8.97 -12.67
C GLU A 161 20.83 -9.73 -11.49
N LYS A 162 21.27 -10.98 -11.70
CA LYS A 162 21.84 -11.84 -10.64
C LYS A 162 23.06 -11.22 -9.94
N PRO A 163 24.08 -10.67 -10.63
CA PRO A 163 25.25 -10.12 -9.96
C PRO A 163 24.92 -8.90 -9.11
N VAL A 164 24.03 -8.04 -9.61
CA VAL A 164 23.60 -6.82 -8.93
C VAL A 164 22.84 -7.15 -7.64
N MET A 165 21.92 -8.12 -7.69
CA MET A 165 21.18 -8.57 -6.51
C MET A 165 22.06 -9.30 -5.48
N ASN A 166 22.96 -10.17 -5.93
CA ASN A 166 23.90 -10.84 -5.04
C ASN A 166 24.85 -9.84 -4.36
N SER A 167 25.35 -8.85 -5.10
CA SER A 167 26.19 -7.80 -4.54
C SER A 167 25.48 -7.04 -3.42
N LEU A 168 24.21 -6.66 -3.62
CA LEU A 168 23.43 -5.99 -2.59
C LEU A 168 23.18 -6.90 -1.39
N PHE A 169 22.85 -8.18 -1.62
CA PHE A 169 22.64 -9.13 -0.54
C PHE A 169 23.91 -9.32 0.31
N ASP A 170 25.06 -9.47 -0.31
CA ASP A 170 26.34 -9.62 0.40
C ASP A 170 26.70 -8.33 1.17
N SER A 171 26.41 -7.14 0.62
CA SER A 171 26.54 -5.86 1.34
C SER A 171 25.63 -5.79 2.57
N LEU A 172 24.37 -6.21 2.43
CA LEU A 172 23.42 -6.26 3.54
C LEU A 172 23.87 -7.23 4.64
N LEU A 173 24.39 -8.42 4.28
CA LEU A 173 24.92 -9.39 5.24
C LEU A 173 26.16 -8.87 5.97
N ARG A 174 27.11 -8.25 5.27
CA ARG A 174 28.28 -7.61 5.90
C ARG A 174 27.85 -6.49 6.85
N CYS A 175 26.93 -5.64 6.40
CA CYS A 175 26.36 -4.58 7.22
C CYS A 175 25.75 -5.18 8.49
N ARG A 176 24.89 -6.19 8.35
CA ARG A 176 24.23 -6.89 9.46
C ARG A 176 25.22 -7.44 10.49
N GLN A 177 26.31 -8.07 10.05
CA GLN A 177 27.33 -8.60 10.96
C GLN A 177 27.94 -7.50 11.86
N ARG A 178 28.17 -6.30 11.32
CA ARG A 178 28.67 -5.17 12.12
C ARG A 178 27.64 -4.64 13.11
N TRP A 179 26.39 -4.51 12.69
CA TRP A 179 25.30 -4.02 13.57
C TRP A 179 24.96 -4.99 14.70
N LEU A 180 25.00 -6.31 14.45
CA LEU A 180 24.79 -7.30 15.50
C LEU A 180 25.88 -7.27 16.57
N ALA A 181 27.12 -6.92 16.21
CA ALA A 181 28.22 -6.81 17.16
C ALA A 181 28.02 -5.68 18.19
N SER A 182 27.22 -4.66 17.87
CA SER A 182 26.94 -3.53 18.76
C SER A 182 25.65 -3.67 19.58
N ALA A 183 24.98 -4.84 19.55
CA ALA A 183 23.69 -5.07 20.20
C ALA A 183 22.57 -4.07 19.81
N GLN A 184 22.67 -3.47 18.62
CA GLN A 184 21.66 -2.56 18.08
C GLN A 184 20.84 -3.24 16.99
N ASP A 185 19.58 -2.82 16.84
CA ASP A 185 18.70 -3.29 15.76
C ASP A 185 19.33 -3.01 14.39
N PHE A 186 19.34 -4.04 13.53
CA PHE A 186 19.83 -3.93 12.17
C PHE A 186 18.82 -3.14 11.31
N PRO A 187 19.23 -2.03 10.67
CA PRO A 187 18.30 -1.15 9.97
C PRO A 187 17.64 -1.74 8.71
N PHE A 188 18.21 -2.79 8.11
CA PHE A 188 17.77 -3.31 6.81
C PHE A 188 17.18 -4.73 6.88
N ASP A 189 16.58 -5.09 8.01
CA ASP A 189 16.00 -6.43 8.22
C ASP A 189 14.92 -6.77 7.19
N ARG A 190 14.12 -5.78 6.76
CA ARG A 190 12.99 -6.03 5.86
C ARG A 190 13.47 -6.39 4.46
N SER A 191 14.31 -5.54 3.87
CA SER A 191 14.86 -5.79 2.54
C SER A 191 15.72 -7.05 2.50
N THR A 192 16.46 -7.35 3.56
CA THR A 192 17.28 -8.57 3.65
C THR A 192 16.40 -9.82 3.62
N ALA A 193 15.25 -9.83 4.31
CA ALA A 193 14.32 -10.96 4.26
C ALA A 193 13.66 -11.14 2.89
N VAL A 194 13.27 -10.04 2.23
CA VAL A 194 12.73 -10.09 0.86
C VAL A 194 13.77 -10.64 -0.11
N LEU A 195 15.00 -10.11 -0.06
CA LEU A 195 16.07 -10.49 -0.98
C LEU A 195 16.52 -11.94 -0.77
N ALA A 196 16.58 -12.42 0.48
CA ALA A 196 16.84 -13.82 0.79
C ALA A 196 15.81 -14.75 0.13
N THR A 197 14.52 -14.40 0.22
CA THR A 197 13.43 -15.15 -0.42
C THR A 197 13.57 -15.13 -1.94
N MET A 198 13.86 -13.97 -2.54
CA MET A 198 14.03 -13.85 -4.00
C MET A 198 15.24 -14.62 -4.54
N LEU A 199 16.29 -14.81 -3.73
CA LEU A 199 17.51 -15.52 -4.12
C LEU A 199 17.51 -17.00 -3.71
N ASP A 200 16.43 -17.49 -3.09
CA ASP A 200 16.35 -18.83 -2.48
C ASP A 200 17.54 -19.12 -1.54
N ARG A 201 17.87 -18.13 -0.70
CA ARG A 201 18.97 -18.20 0.28
C ARG A 201 18.42 -18.08 1.69
N GLU A 202 19.10 -18.70 2.65
CA GLU A 202 18.82 -18.43 4.07
C GLU A 202 19.14 -16.97 4.39
N SER A 203 18.18 -16.26 4.97
CA SER A 203 18.38 -14.87 5.39
C SER A 203 19.34 -14.75 6.58
N GLY A 204 19.53 -15.85 7.34
CA GLY A 204 20.25 -15.86 8.61
C GLY A 204 19.64 -14.93 9.66
N ILE A 205 18.45 -14.35 9.39
CA ILE A 205 17.70 -13.54 10.34
C ILE A 205 16.91 -14.54 11.18
N PRO A 206 17.14 -14.61 12.51
CA PRO A 206 16.30 -15.42 13.37
C PRO A 206 14.84 -15.08 13.07
N THR A 207 13.99 -16.10 12.96
CA THR A 207 12.57 -15.90 13.30
C THR A 207 12.61 -15.28 14.68
N LEU A 208 12.23 -14.01 14.82
CA LEU A 208 12.21 -13.35 16.11
C LEU A 208 11.37 -14.24 17.02
N ALA A 209 12.02 -15.07 17.84
CA ALA A 209 11.43 -15.53 19.07
C ALA A 209 11.29 -14.23 19.85
N TYR A 210 10.13 -13.61 19.77
CA TYR A 210 9.88 -12.33 20.42
C TYR A 210 10.12 -12.56 21.91
N GLN A 211 11.31 -12.20 22.41
CA GLN A 211 11.77 -12.46 23.78
C GLN A 211 11.11 -11.53 24.79
N ASN A 212 9.83 -11.21 24.59
CA ASN A 212 8.97 -10.66 25.63
C ASN A 212 7.89 -11.72 25.90
N GLY A 213 8.22 -12.70 26.75
CA GLY A 213 7.27 -13.71 27.22
C GLY A 213 5.97 -13.12 27.77
N SER A 214 6.00 -11.86 28.23
CA SER A 214 4.83 -11.12 28.71
C SER A 214 3.76 -10.86 27.65
N HIS A 215 4.10 -10.71 26.37
CA HIS A 215 3.13 -10.42 25.29
C HIS A 215 2.60 -11.70 24.63
N GLN A 216 3.45 -12.71 24.48
CA GLN A 216 3.01 -14.04 24.01
C GLN A 216 1.97 -14.65 24.98
N ASP A 217 2.18 -14.49 26.29
CA ASP A 217 1.21 -14.89 27.31
C ASP A 217 -0.11 -14.09 27.26
N ARG A 218 -0.08 -12.82 26.83
CA ARG A 218 -1.28 -11.97 26.70
C ARG A 218 -2.14 -12.35 25.51
N ILE A 219 -1.55 -12.69 24.36
CA ILE A 219 -2.28 -13.25 23.21
C ILE A 219 -2.93 -14.58 23.62
N HIS A 220 -2.25 -15.39 24.45
CA HIS A 220 -2.77 -16.65 24.97
C HIS A 220 -4.00 -16.51 25.88
N GLN A 221 -4.08 -15.44 26.69
CA GLN A 221 -5.15 -15.20 27.67
C GLN A 221 -6.29 -14.31 27.14
N ARG A 222 -6.27 -13.95 25.86
CA ARG A 222 -7.23 -13.03 25.26
C ARG A 222 -8.68 -13.53 25.39
N LYS A 223 -9.51 -12.78 26.11
CA LYS A 223 -10.97 -12.84 26.00
C LYS A 223 -11.38 -11.83 24.94
N THR A 224 -12.05 -12.28 23.88
CA THR A 224 -12.63 -11.40 22.86
C THR A 224 -13.49 -10.32 23.54
N SER A 225 -13.28 -9.04 23.22
CA SER A 225 -14.13 -7.99 23.77
C SER A 225 -15.60 -8.24 23.38
N LYS A 226 -16.51 -8.03 24.34
CA LYS A 226 -17.96 -8.14 24.09
C LYS A 226 -18.49 -7.09 23.10
N SER A 227 -17.68 -6.08 22.75
CA SER A 227 -18.04 -4.99 21.84
C SER A 227 -17.59 -5.20 20.39
N LEU A 228 -16.89 -6.29 20.06
CA LEU A 228 -16.43 -6.55 18.70
C LEU A 228 -17.61 -6.93 17.81
N GLU A 229 -17.88 -6.15 16.76
CA GLU A 229 -18.83 -6.55 15.74
C GLU A 229 -18.18 -7.47 14.70
N THR A 230 -18.86 -8.57 14.39
CA THR A 230 -18.45 -9.55 13.37
C THR A 230 -19.47 -9.62 12.23
N PHE A 231 -19.06 -10.21 11.12
CA PHE A 231 -19.96 -10.63 10.06
C PHE A 231 -19.71 -12.10 9.72
N LYS A 232 -20.74 -12.76 9.19
CA LYS A 232 -20.66 -14.14 8.70
C LYS A 232 -20.78 -14.18 7.19
N VAL A 233 -19.93 -14.97 6.55
CA VAL A 233 -20.00 -15.26 5.12
C VAL A 233 -19.56 -16.69 4.86
N LYS A 234 -20.42 -17.47 4.20
CA LYS A 234 -20.19 -18.88 3.81
C LYS A 234 -19.46 -19.73 4.88
N GLY A 235 -19.91 -19.65 6.13
CA GLY A 235 -19.38 -20.45 7.25
C GLY A 235 -18.20 -19.84 8.01
N ILE A 236 -17.71 -18.68 7.59
CA ILE A 236 -16.63 -17.93 8.24
C ILE A 236 -17.23 -16.82 9.09
N GLU A 237 -16.67 -16.56 10.26
CA GLU A 237 -16.98 -15.39 11.09
C GLU A 237 -15.73 -14.52 11.22
N LEU A 238 -15.84 -13.25 10.80
CA LEU A 238 -14.71 -12.32 10.70
C LEU A 238 -15.07 -10.98 11.35
N PRO A 239 -14.08 -10.22 11.88
CA PRO A 239 -14.34 -8.88 12.41
C PRO A 239 -14.77 -7.93 11.29
N LYS A 240 -15.61 -6.94 11.62
CA LYS A 240 -16.04 -5.92 10.66
C LYS A 240 -14.97 -4.87 10.32
N LEU A 241 -13.80 -4.91 10.95
CA LEU A 241 -12.67 -4.05 10.65
C LEU A 241 -11.43 -4.89 10.33
N PHE A 242 -10.81 -4.58 9.20
CA PHE A 242 -9.56 -5.18 8.75
C PHE A 242 -8.47 -4.09 8.76
N ALA A 243 -7.25 -4.46 9.15
CA ALA A 243 -6.08 -3.60 9.01
C ALA A 243 -5.49 -3.76 7.60
N GLY A 244 -5.58 -2.73 6.76
CA GLY A 244 -5.01 -2.70 5.42
C GLY A 244 -3.53 -2.31 5.44
N LEU A 245 -2.68 -3.09 4.76
CA LEU A 245 -1.22 -2.93 4.76
C LEU A 245 -0.67 -2.27 3.49
N TRP A 246 -1.51 -1.61 2.70
CA TRP A 246 -1.09 -0.93 1.47
C TRP A 246 0.02 0.11 1.72
N GLN A 247 0.05 0.74 2.90
CA GLN A 247 1.08 1.72 3.26
C GLN A 247 2.50 1.13 3.30
N LEU A 248 2.66 -0.19 3.39
CA LEU A 248 3.97 -0.85 3.28
C LEU A 248 4.52 -0.91 1.84
N SER A 249 3.71 -0.55 0.83
CA SER A 249 4.12 -0.56 -0.58
C SER A 249 5.17 0.49 -0.96
N SER A 250 5.34 1.54 -0.16
CA SER A 250 6.36 2.57 -0.40
C SER A 250 6.67 3.39 0.86
N PRO A 251 7.92 3.83 1.04
CA PRO A 251 8.31 4.85 2.03
C PRO A 251 7.50 6.15 1.98
N SER A 252 6.79 6.41 0.88
CA SER A 252 5.96 7.61 0.69
C SER A 252 4.78 7.71 1.68
N TRP A 253 4.41 6.61 2.34
CA TRP A 253 3.45 6.61 3.45
C TRP A 253 4.14 6.65 4.83
N GLY A 254 5.42 6.98 4.91
CA GLY A 254 6.20 6.88 6.14
C GLY A 254 6.83 5.50 6.32
N THR A 255 7.77 5.44 7.25
CA THR A 255 8.71 4.33 7.39
C THR A 255 8.93 4.01 8.85
N ALA A 256 9.12 2.74 9.16
CA ALA A 256 9.45 2.27 10.49
C ALA A 256 10.40 1.07 10.38
N SER A 257 11.12 0.77 11.46
CA SER A 257 11.91 -0.46 11.55
C SER A 257 11.00 -1.68 11.65
N GLN A 258 11.53 -2.86 11.32
CA GLN A 258 10.80 -4.12 11.51
C GLN A 258 10.37 -4.30 12.97
N THR A 259 11.24 -3.97 13.93
CA THR A 259 10.93 -4.04 15.37
C THR A 259 9.71 -3.19 15.74
N GLN A 260 9.66 -1.95 15.26
CA GLN A 260 8.53 -1.04 15.49
C GLN A 260 7.24 -1.57 14.85
N MET A 261 7.33 -2.10 13.62
CA MET A 261 6.17 -2.72 12.96
C MET A 261 5.67 -3.92 13.74
N PHE A 262 6.55 -4.84 14.15
CA PHE A 262 6.19 -6.04 14.91
C PHE A 262 5.54 -5.70 16.24
N LYS A 263 6.10 -4.73 16.97
CA LYS A 263 5.49 -4.23 18.20
C LYS A 263 4.06 -3.75 17.95
N GLN A 264 3.86 -2.93 16.92
CA GLN A 264 2.53 -2.39 16.62
C GLN A 264 1.55 -3.49 16.16
N PHE A 265 2.01 -4.47 15.38
CA PHE A 265 1.18 -5.62 15.03
C PHE A 265 0.68 -6.38 16.26
N VAL A 266 1.55 -6.59 17.26
CA VAL A 266 1.15 -7.21 18.53
C VAL A 266 0.11 -6.34 19.25
N GLU A 267 0.30 -5.02 19.31
CA GLU A 267 -0.67 -4.08 19.89
C GLU A 267 -2.03 -4.13 19.17
N TYR A 268 -2.05 -4.22 17.83
CA TYR A 268 -3.28 -4.42 17.05
C TYR A 268 -3.98 -5.71 17.44
N ILE A 269 -3.24 -6.82 17.51
CA ILE A 269 -3.80 -8.15 17.84
C ILE A 269 -4.34 -8.17 19.28
N GLU A 270 -3.64 -7.54 20.22
CA GLU A 270 -4.09 -7.36 21.61
C GLU A 270 -5.35 -6.47 21.67
N GLY A 271 -5.44 -5.46 20.80
CA GLY A 271 -6.58 -4.55 20.63
C GLY A 271 -7.70 -5.05 19.71
N ASP A 272 -7.86 -6.36 19.54
CA ASP A 272 -8.89 -7.00 18.72
C ASP A 272 -8.84 -6.80 17.18
N PHE A 273 -7.84 -6.11 16.64
CA PHE A 273 -7.54 -6.12 15.20
C PHE A 273 -6.85 -7.43 14.80
N THR A 274 -7.65 -8.37 14.29
CA THR A 274 -7.22 -9.74 13.99
C THR A 274 -7.27 -10.12 12.53
N ALA A 275 -7.78 -9.25 11.67
CA ALA A 275 -7.84 -9.48 10.23
C ALA A 275 -6.97 -8.44 9.51
N PHE A 276 -6.09 -8.90 8.63
CA PHE A 276 -5.14 -8.07 7.90
C PHE A 276 -5.34 -8.25 6.40
N ASP A 277 -5.42 -7.15 5.66
CA ASP A 277 -5.50 -7.13 4.20
C ASP A 277 -4.18 -6.67 3.60
N MET A 278 -3.62 -7.45 2.68
CA MET A 278 -2.38 -7.17 1.96
C MET A 278 -2.52 -7.52 0.48
N ALA A 279 -1.44 -7.46 -0.30
CA ALA A 279 -1.41 -7.87 -1.71
C ALA A 279 0.02 -8.23 -2.14
N ASP A 280 0.13 -9.00 -3.21
CA ASP A 280 1.38 -9.37 -3.88
C ASP A 280 2.29 -8.18 -4.23
N HIS A 281 1.72 -7.03 -4.55
CA HIS A 281 2.44 -5.82 -4.93
C HIS A 281 2.61 -4.79 -3.80
N TYR A 282 2.19 -5.10 -2.56
CA TYR A 282 2.36 -4.22 -1.40
C TYR A 282 3.74 -4.36 -0.77
N GLY A 283 4.80 -4.20 -1.56
CA GLY A 283 6.17 -4.29 -1.08
C GLY A 283 6.43 -5.64 -0.39
N ASP A 284 6.74 -5.56 0.90
CA ASP A 284 7.04 -6.68 1.79
C ASP A 284 5.90 -7.01 2.78
N ALA A 285 4.69 -6.49 2.57
CA ALA A 285 3.57 -6.67 3.49
C ALA A 285 3.29 -8.15 3.83
N GLU A 286 3.27 -9.03 2.82
CA GLU A 286 3.09 -10.48 3.02
C GLU A 286 4.24 -11.10 3.84
N VAL A 287 5.48 -10.69 3.55
CA VAL A 287 6.69 -11.20 4.23
C VAL A 287 6.72 -10.78 5.69
N ILE A 288 6.44 -9.51 5.98
CA ILE A 288 6.37 -9.00 7.35
C ILE A 288 5.23 -9.67 8.13
N PHE A 289 4.04 -9.73 7.53
CA PHE A 289 2.89 -10.39 8.15
C PHE A 289 3.16 -11.87 8.43
N GLY A 290 3.74 -12.59 7.45
CA GLY A 290 4.06 -14.00 7.58
C GLY A 290 5.03 -14.26 8.72
N ARG A 291 6.13 -13.49 8.77
CA ARG A 291 7.12 -13.60 9.85
C ARG A 291 6.53 -13.28 11.23
N LEU A 292 5.69 -12.25 11.32
CA LEU A 292 4.95 -11.96 12.54
C LEU A 292 4.07 -13.15 12.93
N ARG A 293 3.20 -13.61 12.02
CA ARG A 293 2.25 -14.69 12.27
C ARG A 293 2.94 -15.99 12.68
N SER A 294 4.07 -16.34 12.05
CA SER A 294 4.88 -17.51 12.43
C SER A 294 5.55 -17.38 13.80
N SER A 295 5.74 -16.16 14.30
CA SER A 295 6.28 -15.92 15.65
C SER A 295 5.22 -16.03 16.76
N LEU A 296 3.94 -16.10 16.39
CA LEU A 296 2.82 -16.26 17.32
C LEU A 296 2.65 -17.74 17.68
N SER A 297 2.35 -17.99 18.95
CA SER A 297 2.03 -19.32 19.47
C SER A 297 0.70 -19.88 18.96
N LYS A 298 -0.23 -19.00 18.56
CA LYS A 298 -1.53 -19.31 17.93
C LYS A 298 -1.64 -18.54 16.62
N SER A 299 -0.97 -19.02 15.59
CA SER A 299 -0.95 -18.39 14.27
C SER A 299 -2.33 -18.34 13.58
N ASP A 300 -3.25 -19.21 13.99
CA ASP A 300 -4.65 -19.28 13.56
C ASP A 300 -5.56 -18.21 14.18
N ALA A 301 -5.10 -17.50 15.22
CA ALA A 301 -5.82 -16.38 15.83
C ALA A 301 -5.81 -15.10 14.97
N VAL A 302 -5.06 -15.10 13.86
CA VAL A 302 -4.89 -13.96 12.96
C VAL A 302 -5.26 -14.36 11.53
N PHE A 303 -6.21 -13.65 10.95
CA PHE A 303 -6.71 -13.87 9.61
C PHE A 303 -5.93 -13.02 8.59
N GLY A 304 -5.35 -13.67 7.58
CA GLY A 304 -4.63 -12.99 6.49
C GLY A 304 -5.38 -13.05 5.16
N ALA A 305 -5.80 -11.89 4.66
CA ALA A 305 -6.30 -11.73 3.30
C ALA A 305 -5.20 -11.15 2.40
N THR A 306 -4.88 -11.80 1.30
CA THR A 306 -3.94 -11.26 0.28
C THR A 306 -4.58 -11.27 -1.11
N LYS A 307 -3.83 -10.84 -2.13
CA LYS A 307 -4.33 -10.68 -3.51
C LYS A 307 -3.42 -11.30 -4.55
N TYR A 308 -4.05 -11.80 -5.63
CA TYR A 308 -3.40 -11.96 -6.94
C TYR A 308 -3.82 -10.80 -7.82
N CYS A 309 -2.89 -9.95 -8.19
CA CYS A 309 -3.15 -8.85 -9.09
C CYS A 309 -2.51 -9.10 -10.46
N VAL A 310 -3.35 -9.37 -11.44
CA VAL A 310 -2.93 -9.49 -12.84
C VAL A 310 -3.04 -8.12 -13.51
N PHE A 311 -1.92 -7.41 -13.59
CA PHE A 311 -1.79 -6.06 -14.19
C PHE A 311 -1.35 -6.06 -15.65
N HIS A 312 -0.93 -7.20 -16.17
CA HIS A 312 -0.44 -7.36 -17.53
C HIS A 312 -1.06 -8.61 -18.15
N LYS A 313 -0.96 -8.74 -19.48
CA LYS A 313 -1.48 -9.90 -20.18
C LYS A 313 -0.74 -11.16 -19.74
N ILE A 314 -1.49 -12.23 -19.49
CA ILE A 314 -0.94 -13.55 -19.20
C ILE A 314 -1.67 -14.63 -20.01
N THR A 315 -1.01 -15.77 -20.17
CA THR A 315 -1.59 -17.03 -20.61
C THR A 315 -2.03 -17.78 -19.36
N VAL A 316 -3.33 -17.92 -19.19
CA VAL A 316 -3.87 -18.62 -18.03
C VAL A 316 -3.65 -20.12 -18.20
N THR A 317 -2.86 -20.70 -17.30
CA THR A 317 -2.69 -22.15 -17.17
C THR A 317 -2.69 -22.52 -15.71
N SER A 318 -3.08 -23.76 -15.40
CA SER A 318 -3.02 -24.28 -14.03
C SER A 318 -1.61 -24.16 -13.40
N ALA A 319 -0.54 -24.26 -14.19
CA ALA A 319 0.83 -24.08 -13.69
C ALA A 319 1.11 -22.64 -13.25
N VAL A 320 0.74 -21.65 -14.07
CA VAL A 320 0.92 -20.21 -13.75
C VAL A 320 0.14 -19.83 -12.49
N ILE A 321 -1.12 -20.26 -12.40
CA ILE A 321 -1.97 -19.98 -11.25
C ILE A 321 -1.41 -20.63 -9.97
N ARG A 322 -1.00 -21.91 -10.04
CA ARG A 322 -0.39 -22.62 -8.89
C ARG A 322 0.94 -22.01 -8.45
N ALA A 323 1.76 -21.53 -9.38
CA ALA A 323 3.01 -20.86 -9.06
C ALA A 323 2.73 -19.58 -8.26
N ASN A 324 1.75 -18.79 -8.68
CA ASN A 324 1.35 -17.60 -7.95
C ASN A 324 0.83 -17.95 -6.54
N VAL A 325 -0.04 -18.95 -6.37
CA VAL A 325 -0.49 -19.40 -5.03
C VAL A 325 0.69 -19.84 -4.15
N THR A 326 1.67 -20.55 -4.73
CA THR A 326 2.90 -20.99 -4.04
C THR A 326 3.67 -19.80 -3.47
N GLU A 327 3.84 -18.75 -4.28
CA GLU A 327 4.56 -17.54 -3.89
C GLU A 327 3.92 -16.83 -2.69
N ARG A 328 2.58 -16.71 -2.62
CA ARG A 328 1.95 -16.10 -1.42
C ARG A 328 2.02 -17.00 -0.21
N CYS A 329 1.91 -18.32 -0.37
CA CYS A 329 2.12 -19.26 0.73
C CYS A 329 3.53 -19.09 1.32
N GLN A 330 4.55 -19.00 0.46
CA GLN A 330 5.93 -18.74 0.87
C GLN A 330 6.08 -17.37 1.56
N ARG A 331 5.59 -16.29 0.94
CA ARG A 331 5.72 -14.93 1.48
C ARG A 331 4.97 -14.76 2.81
N MET A 332 3.78 -15.33 2.93
CA MET A 332 2.99 -15.31 4.18
C MET A 332 3.43 -16.37 5.19
N SER A 333 4.48 -17.15 4.92
CA SER A 333 4.95 -18.26 5.77
C SER A 333 3.80 -19.18 6.23
N ALA A 334 2.95 -19.58 5.29
CA ALA A 334 1.73 -20.34 5.56
C ALA A 334 1.50 -21.45 4.52
N ASP A 335 0.98 -22.60 4.96
CA ASP A 335 0.64 -23.72 4.06
C ASP A 335 -0.58 -23.40 3.18
N LYS A 336 -1.46 -22.53 3.68
CA LYS A 336 -2.70 -22.12 3.03
C LYS A 336 -2.97 -20.64 3.25
N VAL A 337 -3.53 -19.98 2.25
CA VAL A 337 -3.99 -18.60 2.34
C VAL A 337 -5.43 -18.56 2.84
N ASP A 338 -5.70 -17.74 3.87
CA ASP A 338 -7.04 -17.68 4.49
C ASP A 338 -8.08 -17.07 3.55
N LEU A 339 -7.77 -15.91 2.95
CA LEU A 339 -8.59 -15.33 1.88
C LEU A 339 -7.71 -14.85 0.73
N LEU A 340 -8.00 -15.36 -0.45
CA LEU A 340 -7.32 -15.00 -1.68
C LEU A 340 -8.21 -14.13 -2.57
N GLN A 341 -7.84 -12.88 -2.76
CA GLN A 341 -8.64 -11.95 -3.56
C GLN A 341 -8.03 -11.80 -4.95
N PHE A 342 -8.83 -12.04 -5.99
CA PHE A 342 -8.37 -11.98 -7.37
C PHE A 342 -8.67 -10.62 -8.00
N HIS A 343 -7.66 -9.96 -8.52
CA HIS A 343 -7.76 -8.73 -9.32
C HIS A 343 -7.31 -9.00 -10.75
N TRP A 344 -8.12 -8.54 -11.70
CA TRP A 344 -7.86 -8.66 -13.13
C TRP A 344 -8.04 -7.32 -13.82
N GLN A 345 -6.98 -6.86 -14.50
CA GLN A 345 -6.91 -5.52 -15.08
C GLN A 345 -7.80 -5.38 -16.34
N ASP A 346 -7.66 -6.29 -17.30
CA ASP A 346 -8.29 -6.16 -18.62
C ASP A 346 -9.52 -7.05 -18.77
N TYR A 347 -10.70 -6.46 -18.65
CA TYR A 347 -11.97 -7.19 -18.80
C TYR A 347 -12.30 -7.60 -20.22
N ASN A 348 -11.59 -7.12 -21.23
CA ASN A 348 -11.73 -7.64 -22.58
C ASN A 348 -11.09 -9.03 -22.71
N ASP A 349 -10.17 -9.39 -21.81
CA ASP A 349 -9.61 -10.73 -21.72
C ASP A 349 -10.42 -11.58 -20.72
N HIS A 350 -11.32 -12.42 -21.23
CA HIS A 350 -12.22 -13.26 -20.43
C HIS A 350 -11.50 -14.45 -19.74
N GLN A 351 -10.19 -14.60 -19.89
CA GLN A 351 -9.42 -15.65 -19.22
C GLN A 351 -9.51 -15.59 -17.67
N TYR A 352 -9.99 -14.49 -17.07
CA TYR A 352 -10.22 -14.42 -15.61
C TYR A 352 -11.17 -15.50 -15.09
N ILE A 353 -12.15 -15.96 -15.87
CA ILE A 353 -13.04 -17.06 -15.47
C ILE A 353 -12.23 -18.35 -15.29
N GLU A 354 -11.35 -18.67 -16.25
CA GLU A 354 -10.52 -19.87 -16.16
C GLU A 354 -9.47 -19.75 -15.04
N ALA A 355 -8.91 -18.55 -14.84
CA ALA A 355 -7.97 -18.30 -13.75
C ALA A 355 -8.65 -18.54 -12.39
N LEU A 356 -9.86 -18.03 -12.21
CA LEU A 356 -10.66 -18.23 -11.00
C LEU A 356 -11.03 -19.70 -10.78
N ARG A 357 -11.34 -20.47 -11.84
CA ARG A 357 -11.55 -21.92 -11.71
C ARG A 357 -10.31 -22.64 -11.19
N HIS A 358 -9.13 -22.32 -11.73
CA HIS A 358 -7.88 -22.88 -11.23
C HIS A 358 -7.60 -22.47 -9.77
N LEU A 359 -7.90 -21.22 -9.39
CA LEU A 359 -7.76 -20.76 -8.01
C LEU A 359 -8.70 -21.50 -7.05
N GLN A 360 -9.96 -21.72 -7.45
CA GLN A 360 -10.94 -22.47 -6.66
C GLN A 360 -10.55 -23.94 -6.48
N GLN A 361 -9.87 -24.53 -7.46
CA GLN A 361 -9.41 -25.92 -7.42
C GLN A 361 -8.14 -26.11 -6.56
N ASP A 362 -7.41 -25.04 -6.24
CA ASP A 362 -6.19 -25.11 -5.44
C ASP A 362 -6.54 -25.15 -3.93
N GLU A 363 -6.34 -26.31 -3.31
CA GLU A 363 -6.68 -26.56 -1.90
C GLU A 363 -5.94 -25.68 -0.88
N ARG A 364 -4.91 -24.94 -1.32
CA ARG A 364 -4.19 -23.95 -0.51
C ARG A 364 -4.94 -22.63 -0.40
N VAL A 365 -5.95 -22.41 -1.24
CA VAL A 365 -6.87 -21.27 -1.16
C VAL A 365 -8.05 -21.66 -0.29
N LYS A 366 -8.09 -21.22 0.99
CA LYS A 366 -9.21 -21.57 1.88
C LYS A 366 -10.50 -20.89 1.43
N HIS A 367 -10.43 -19.61 1.08
CA HIS A 367 -11.54 -18.81 0.60
C HIS A 367 -11.11 -17.96 -0.58
N LEU A 368 -11.96 -17.90 -1.61
CA LEU A 368 -11.73 -17.11 -2.81
C LEU A 368 -12.58 -15.84 -2.78
N GLY A 369 -11.96 -14.69 -3.02
CA GLY A 369 -12.63 -13.41 -3.17
C GLY A 369 -12.21 -12.73 -4.48
N LEU A 370 -12.88 -11.64 -4.80
CA LEU A 370 -12.56 -10.76 -5.91
C LEU A 370 -12.01 -9.43 -5.36
N CYS A 371 -11.30 -8.68 -6.18
CA CYS A 371 -10.87 -7.32 -5.90
C CYS A 371 -11.06 -6.47 -7.15
N ASN A 372 -11.81 -5.39 -6.99
CA ASN A 372 -12.21 -4.46 -8.04
C ASN A 372 -12.96 -5.10 -9.22
N PHE A 373 -13.79 -6.13 -8.95
CA PHE A 373 -14.75 -6.67 -9.91
C PHE A 373 -16.01 -5.82 -9.97
N ASP A 374 -16.36 -5.32 -11.16
CA ASP A 374 -17.63 -4.61 -11.39
C ASP A 374 -18.83 -5.54 -11.25
N THR A 375 -20.04 -4.97 -11.14
CA THR A 375 -21.23 -5.80 -10.90
C THR A 375 -21.47 -6.83 -12.01
N ALA A 376 -21.19 -6.47 -13.27
CA ALA A 376 -21.43 -7.36 -14.40
C ALA A 376 -20.45 -8.53 -14.43
N ARG A 377 -19.19 -8.32 -14.03
CA ARG A 377 -18.16 -9.37 -13.93
C ARG A 377 -18.33 -10.20 -12.67
N LEU A 378 -18.73 -9.60 -11.53
CA LEU A 378 -19.12 -10.35 -10.34
C LEU A 378 -20.27 -11.32 -10.65
N GLN A 379 -21.32 -10.85 -11.31
CA GLN A 379 -22.45 -11.70 -11.70
C GLN A 379 -22.01 -12.83 -12.63
N GLU A 380 -21.20 -12.54 -13.65
CA GLU A 380 -20.70 -13.56 -14.57
C GLU A 380 -19.83 -14.62 -13.89
N VAL A 381 -18.98 -14.23 -12.92
CA VAL A 381 -18.20 -15.17 -12.11
C VAL A 381 -19.12 -16.12 -11.35
N ILE A 382 -20.18 -15.58 -10.74
CA ILE A 382 -21.18 -16.39 -10.01
C ILE A 382 -21.95 -17.31 -10.96
N ASP A 383 -22.36 -16.81 -12.13
CA ASP A 383 -23.09 -17.57 -13.15
C ASP A 383 -22.25 -18.70 -13.76
N ASN A 384 -20.93 -18.68 -13.55
CA ASN A 384 -19.99 -19.74 -13.94
C ASN A 384 -19.65 -20.71 -12.79
N ASP A 385 -20.47 -20.74 -11.73
CA ASP A 385 -20.32 -21.64 -10.56
C ASP A 385 -18.99 -21.48 -9.80
N ILE A 386 -18.43 -20.27 -9.83
CA ILE A 386 -17.24 -19.92 -9.04
C ILE A 386 -17.68 -19.37 -7.67
N ASP A 387 -17.33 -20.10 -6.62
CA ASP A 387 -17.66 -19.82 -5.22
C ASP A 387 -16.79 -18.71 -4.62
N VAL A 388 -17.11 -17.46 -4.94
CA VAL A 388 -16.49 -16.30 -4.30
C VAL A 388 -17.22 -15.85 -3.04
N VAL A 389 -16.49 -15.58 -1.96
CA VAL A 389 -17.05 -15.15 -0.66
C VAL A 389 -17.13 -13.62 -0.54
N THR A 390 -16.20 -12.90 -1.18
CA THR A 390 -16.08 -11.45 -1.05
C THR A 390 -15.77 -10.78 -2.38
N ASN A 391 -16.08 -9.49 -2.48
CA ASN A 391 -15.54 -8.59 -3.50
C ASN A 391 -15.01 -7.33 -2.82
N GLN A 392 -13.71 -7.07 -2.94
CA GLN A 392 -13.08 -5.90 -2.36
C GLN A 392 -13.19 -4.69 -3.31
N VAL A 393 -13.86 -3.61 -2.87
CA VAL A 393 -14.14 -2.42 -3.71
C VAL A 393 -13.98 -1.11 -2.93
N GLN A 394 -13.82 0.00 -3.64
CA GLN A 394 -13.86 1.33 -3.03
C GLN A 394 -15.29 1.64 -2.56
N PHE A 395 -15.46 2.02 -1.29
CA PHE A 395 -16.76 2.49 -0.80
C PHE A 395 -16.57 3.47 0.35
N SER A 396 -17.07 4.70 0.17
CA SER A 396 -17.05 5.77 1.16
C SER A 396 -18.23 6.73 0.97
N LEU A 397 -18.32 7.77 1.80
CA LEU A 397 -19.26 8.87 1.58
C LEU A 397 -18.97 9.66 0.29
N ILE A 398 -17.72 9.64 -0.20
CA ILE A 398 -17.28 10.33 -1.43
C ILE A 398 -17.43 9.44 -2.66
N ASP A 399 -17.36 8.12 -2.45
CA ASP A 399 -17.52 7.13 -3.50
C ASP A 399 -18.56 6.10 -3.07
N ALA A 400 -19.81 6.39 -3.40
CA ALA A 400 -20.95 5.55 -3.05
C ALA A 400 -21.42 4.66 -4.20
N ARG A 401 -20.58 4.47 -5.24
CA ARG A 401 -20.92 3.70 -6.44
C ARG A 401 -21.46 2.29 -6.18
N PRO A 402 -20.97 1.51 -5.19
CA PRO A 402 -21.52 0.19 -4.89
C PRO A 402 -23.01 0.16 -4.53
N ARG A 403 -23.59 1.30 -4.09
CA ARG A 403 -25.03 1.39 -3.72
C ARG A 403 -25.98 1.22 -4.91
N PHE A 404 -25.55 1.54 -6.13
CA PHE A 404 -26.46 1.60 -7.28
C PHE A 404 -26.84 0.22 -7.84
N LYS A 405 -25.90 -0.74 -7.87
CA LYS A 405 -26.12 -2.08 -8.44
C LYS A 405 -25.47 -3.19 -7.63
N MET A 406 -24.20 -3.02 -7.27
CA MET A 406 -23.37 -4.07 -6.67
C MET A 406 -23.93 -4.61 -5.35
N GLY A 407 -24.46 -3.73 -4.50
CA GLY A 407 -25.03 -4.12 -3.21
C GLY A 407 -26.17 -5.14 -3.31
N GLU A 408 -27.04 -4.99 -4.33
CA GLU A 408 -28.15 -5.93 -4.55
C GLU A 408 -27.66 -7.31 -4.98
N VAL A 409 -26.71 -7.37 -5.92
CA VAL A 409 -26.09 -8.64 -6.36
C VAL A 409 -25.39 -9.34 -5.20
N CYS A 410 -24.62 -8.58 -4.41
CA CYS A 410 -23.93 -9.12 -3.23
C CYS A 410 -24.92 -9.71 -2.21
N ALA A 411 -26.02 -9.00 -1.93
CA ALA A 411 -27.05 -9.48 -1.02
C ALA A 411 -27.73 -10.75 -1.53
N ARG A 412 -28.05 -10.81 -2.83
CA ARG A 412 -28.72 -11.95 -3.47
C ARG A 412 -27.87 -13.23 -3.44
N HIS A 413 -26.56 -13.11 -3.64
CA HIS A 413 -25.65 -14.25 -3.79
C HIS A 413 -24.81 -14.55 -2.54
N ASN A 414 -25.12 -13.89 -1.41
CA ASN A 414 -24.37 -14.02 -0.15
C ASN A 414 -22.86 -13.77 -0.32
N VAL A 415 -22.53 -12.76 -1.11
CA VAL A 415 -21.17 -12.20 -1.24
C VAL A 415 -21.08 -10.96 -0.36
N LYS A 416 -19.96 -10.75 0.33
CA LYS A 416 -19.74 -9.56 1.15
C LYS A 416 -18.74 -8.60 0.53
N LEU A 417 -19.00 -7.31 0.62
CA LEU A 417 -18.03 -6.30 0.26
C LEU A 417 -16.98 -6.14 1.36
N LEU A 418 -15.70 -6.15 0.98
CA LEU A 418 -14.62 -5.64 1.81
C LEU A 418 -14.26 -4.25 1.28
N THR A 419 -14.51 -3.21 2.05
CA THR A 419 -14.45 -1.85 1.50
C THR A 419 -13.14 -1.17 1.86
N TYR A 420 -12.38 -0.71 0.86
CA TYR A 420 -11.24 0.16 1.09
C TYR A 420 -11.60 1.62 0.78
N GLY A 421 -10.72 2.54 1.15
CA GLY A 421 -10.91 3.97 0.83
C GLY A 421 -12.03 4.64 1.60
N THR A 422 -12.62 3.96 2.57
CA THR A 422 -13.73 4.44 3.39
C THR A 422 -13.44 5.76 4.11
N LEU A 423 -12.19 5.98 4.51
CA LEU A 423 -11.74 7.23 5.13
C LEU A 423 -11.18 8.26 4.12
N CYS A 424 -11.30 8.00 2.81
CA CYS A 424 -10.90 8.91 1.74
C CYS A 424 -9.44 9.40 1.90
N GLY A 425 -8.48 8.49 2.07
CA GLY A 425 -7.07 8.83 2.31
C GLY A 425 -6.81 9.55 3.65
N GLY A 426 -7.76 9.46 4.59
CA GLY A 426 -7.73 10.18 5.86
C GLY A 426 -8.26 11.60 5.79
N PHE A 427 -8.96 11.99 4.70
CA PHE A 427 -9.66 13.27 4.59
C PHE A 427 -10.93 13.32 5.44
N LEU A 428 -11.60 12.19 5.64
CA LEU A 428 -12.79 12.09 6.50
C LEU A 428 -12.38 12.02 7.99
N ALA A 429 -11.72 13.07 8.47
CA ALA A 429 -11.20 13.18 9.83
C ALA A 429 -11.18 14.65 10.29
N GLU A 430 -11.27 14.86 11.61
CA GLU A 430 -11.35 16.18 12.25
C GLU A 430 -10.24 17.14 11.85
N LYS A 431 -9.04 16.63 11.60
CA LYS A 431 -7.87 17.45 11.24
C LYS A 431 -8.07 18.26 9.95
N TRP A 432 -9.00 17.84 9.09
CA TRP A 432 -9.33 18.50 7.82
C TRP A 432 -10.53 19.45 7.89
N LEU A 433 -11.25 19.46 9.01
CA LEU A 433 -12.38 20.36 9.21
C LEU A 433 -11.91 21.81 9.28
N GLY A 434 -12.52 22.67 8.46
CA GLY A 434 -12.19 24.10 8.35
C GLY A 434 -10.81 24.38 7.74
N LYS A 435 -10.21 23.42 7.03
CA LYS A 435 -8.92 23.60 6.36
C LYS A 435 -9.11 24.05 4.91
N PRO A 436 -8.19 24.86 4.37
CA PRO A 436 -8.13 25.10 2.93
C PRO A 436 -7.74 23.80 2.19
N GLU A 437 -7.82 23.84 0.86
CA GLU A 437 -7.36 22.73 0.03
C GLU A 437 -5.90 22.34 0.34
N PRO A 438 -5.57 21.03 0.33
CA PRO A 438 -4.23 20.55 0.61
C PRO A 438 -3.23 20.87 -0.51
N GLN A 439 -1.99 21.17 -0.11
CA GLN A 439 -0.86 21.16 -1.06
C GLN A 439 -0.47 19.71 -1.39
N LEU A 440 -0.80 19.25 -2.60
CA LEU A 440 -0.67 17.84 -2.99
C LEU A 440 0.75 17.27 -2.92
N PHE A 441 1.77 18.12 -3.10
CA PHE A 441 3.19 17.74 -2.98
C PHE A 441 3.89 18.38 -1.78
N GLY A 442 3.12 18.84 -0.79
CA GLY A 442 3.63 19.24 0.51
C GLY A 442 4.26 18.07 1.29
N PRO A 443 5.08 18.36 2.31
CA PRO A 443 5.87 17.36 3.03
C PRO A 443 5.03 16.28 3.73
N ASP A 444 3.83 16.64 4.19
CA ASP A 444 2.95 15.74 4.96
C ASP A 444 1.92 15.00 4.08
N THR A 445 1.93 15.24 2.76
CA THR A 445 0.91 14.70 1.85
C THR A 445 1.32 13.33 1.34
N THR A 446 0.52 12.32 1.72
CA THR A 446 0.66 10.93 1.30
C THR A 446 0.16 10.72 -0.14
N PRO A 447 0.62 9.66 -0.84
CA PRO A 447 0.10 9.32 -2.16
C PRO A 447 -1.41 9.06 -2.15
N SER A 448 -1.95 8.45 -1.09
CA SER A 448 -3.40 8.26 -0.94
C SER A 448 -4.14 9.59 -0.96
N GLN A 449 -3.69 10.61 -0.24
CA GLN A 449 -4.33 11.93 -0.25
C GLN A 449 -4.33 12.56 -1.64
N ARG A 450 -3.26 12.41 -2.42
CA ARG A 450 -3.24 12.91 -3.82
C ARG A 450 -4.37 12.28 -4.64
N LYS A 451 -4.50 10.95 -4.56
CA LYS A 451 -5.55 10.20 -5.24
C LYS A 451 -6.95 10.60 -4.78
N TYR A 452 -7.18 10.61 -3.47
CA TYR A 452 -8.52 10.84 -2.93
C TYR A 452 -8.96 12.30 -3.05
N PHE A 453 -8.01 13.25 -3.13
CA PHE A 453 -8.34 14.62 -3.46
C PHE A 453 -8.96 14.74 -4.86
N GLU A 454 -8.41 14.04 -5.87
CA GLU A 454 -9.00 13.98 -7.20
C GLU A 454 -10.43 13.40 -7.16
N MET A 455 -10.67 12.39 -6.33
CA MET A 455 -12.01 11.83 -6.14
C MET A 455 -12.98 12.83 -5.49
N ILE A 456 -12.53 13.61 -4.49
CA ILE A 456 -13.33 14.68 -3.88
C ILE A 456 -13.72 15.72 -4.93
N GLN A 457 -12.75 16.14 -5.77
CA GLN A 457 -12.97 17.10 -6.85
C GLN A 457 -13.84 16.54 -7.97
N THR A 458 -13.95 15.22 -8.12
CA THR A 458 -14.85 14.58 -9.08
C THR A 458 -16.26 14.45 -8.50
N TRP A 459 -16.37 14.06 -7.23
CA TRP A 459 -17.62 13.92 -6.48
C TRP A 459 -18.33 15.27 -6.25
N GLY A 460 -17.59 16.33 -5.99
CA GLY A 460 -18.12 17.66 -5.73
C GLY A 460 -17.01 18.69 -5.85
N ASP A 461 -16.81 19.48 -4.81
CA ASP A 461 -15.66 20.37 -4.65
C ASP A 461 -15.23 20.37 -3.17
N TRP A 462 -14.18 21.11 -2.86
CA TRP A 462 -13.69 21.19 -1.49
C TRP A 462 -14.68 21.84 -0.53
N ASP A 463 -15.50 22.79 -0.99
CA ASP A 463 -16.49 23.48 -0.16
C ASP A 463 -17.66 22.56 0.24
N LEU A 464 -18.15 21.74 -0.70
CA LEU A 464 -19.13 20.70 -0.41
C LEU A 464 -18.53 19.63 0.51
N PHE A 465 -17.26 19.28 0.31
CA PHE A 465 -16.54 18.38 1.21
C PHE A 465 -16.43 18.93 2.63
N GLN A 466 -16.13 20.23 2.81
CA GLN A 466 -16.13 20.88 4.12
C GLN A 466 -17.53 20.90 4.75
N THR A 467 -18.58 21.11 3.95
CA THR A 467 -19.97 21.00 4.41
C THR A 467 -20.27 19.59 4.93
N LEU A 468 -19.82 18.55 4.21
CA LEU A 468 -19.93 17.17 4.67
C LEU A 468 -19.21 16.97 6.00
N LEU A 469 -17.95 17.42 6.15
CA LEU A 469 -17.19 17.30 7.40
C LEU A 469 -17.89 17.98 8.58
N GLN A 470 -18.52 19.14 8.37
CA GLN A 470 -19.31 19.84 9.40
C GLN A 470 -20.52 19.02 9.84
N THR A 471 -21.26 18.44 8.88
CA THR A 471 -22.39 17.54 9.16
C THR A 471 -21.94 16.32 9.95
N LEU A 472 -20.87 15.66 9.50
CA LEU A 472 -20.29 14.51 10.20
C LEU A 472 -19.80 14.89 11.60
N LYS A 473 -19.24 16.09 11.80
CA LYS A 473 -18.80 16.55 13.13
C LYS A 473 -19.96 16.70 14.11
N ALA A 474 -21.11 17.20 13.65
CA ALA A 474 -22.29 17.32 14.50
C ALA A 474 -22.81 15.94 14.93
N ILE A 475 -22.86 14.98 14.00
CA ILE A 475 -23.26 13.59 14.29
C ILE A 475 -22.23 12.92 15.23
N ALA A 476 -20.94 13.10 14.96
CA ALA A 476 -19.85 12.61 15.79
C ALA A 476 -19.96 13.12 17.24
N THR A 477 -20.33 14.39 17.42
CA THR A 477 -20.55 15.00 18.74
C THR A 477 -21.76 14.38 19.46
N LYS A 478 -22.86 14.14 18.75
CA LYS A 478 -24.08 13.49 19.28
C LYS A 478 -23.78 12.08 19.82
N HIS A 479 -22.95 11.31 19.13
CA HIS A 479 -22.62 9.92 19.49
C HIS A 479 -21.32 9.77 20.28
N ASN A 480 -20.63 10.88 20.59
CA ASN A 480 -19.34 10.90 21.30
C ASN A 480 -18.25 10.03 20.62
N VAL A 481 -18.12 10.19 19.30
CA VAL A 481 -17.15 9.51 18.43
C VAL A 481 -16.46 10.53 17.51
N SER A 482 -15.56 10.09 16.63
CA SER A 482 -14.95 10.97 15.61
C SER A 482 -15.70 10.97 14.27
N ILE A 483 -15.39 11.95 13.41
CA ILE A 483 -15.81 12.00 12.00
C ILE A 483 -15.44 10.68 11.29
N SER A 484 -14.24 10.17 11.58
CA SER A 484 -13.75 8.91 11.00
C SER A 484 -14.65 7.73 11.40
N ASN A 485 -15.10 7.68 12.66
CA ASN A 485 -16.04 6.66 13.11
C ASN A 485 -17.40 6.80 12.44
N VAL A 486 -17.93 8.02 12.28
CA VAL A 486 -19.21 8.24 11.60
C VAL A 486 -19.14 7.78 10.13
N ALA A 487 -18.08 8.15 9.42
CA ALA A 487 -17.87 7.72 8.04
C ALA A 487 -17.75 6.19 7.91
N THR A 488 -17.03 5.55 8.83
CA THR A 488 -16.87 4.09 8.85
C THR A 488 -18.18 3.39 9.20
N ARG A 489 -18.91 3.87 10.20
CA ARG A 489 -20.21 3.34 10.63
C ARG A 489 -21.23 3.39 9.49
N TRP A 490 -21.27 4.50 8.76
CA TRP A 490 -22.15 4.67 7.60
C TRP A 490 -21.93 3.56 6.55
N VAL A 491 -20.67 3.20 6.27
CA VAL A 491 -20.37 2.10 5.33
C VAL A 491 -20.74 0.73 5.94
N LEU A 492 -20.44 0.51 7.22
CA LEU A 492 -20.74 -0.77 7.91
C LEU A 492 -22.24 -1.04 8.11
N ASP A 493 -23.10 -0.02 8.03
CA ASP A 493 -24.55 -0.17 8.16
C ASP A 493 -25.21 -0.80 6.93
N PHE A 494 -24.51 -0.87 5.79
CA PHE A 494 -25.02 -1.57 4.61
C PHE A 494 -24.94 -3.10 4.81
N PRO A 495 -26.05 -3.86 4.63
CA PRO A 495 -26.08 -5.30 4.96
C PRO A 495 -25.19 -6.17 4.08
N TYR A 496 -24.82 -5.68 2.89
CA TYR A 496 -23.90 -6.34 1.96
C TYR A 496 -22.43 -6.02 2.23
N VAL A 497 -22.12 -5.09 3.14
CA VAL A 497 -20.75 -4.83 3.59
C VAL A 497 -20.38 -5.82 4.70
N GLY A 498 -19.29 -6.56 4.48
CA GLY A 498 -18.72 -7.46 5.49
C GLY A 498 -17.80 -6.70 6.43
N ALA A 499 -16.80 -6.01 5.88
CA ALA A 499 -15.84 -5.26 6.68
C ALA A 499 -15.33 -4.01 5.95
N VAL A 500 -14.89 -3.04 6.75
CA VAL A 500 -14.10 -1.88 6.28
C VAL A 500 -12.62 -2.17 6.51
N ILE A 501 -11.81 -1.95 5.47
CA ILE A 501 -10.35 -2.01 5.51
C ILE A 501 -9.82 -0.63 5.88
N ILE A 502 -9.30 -0.51 7.10
CA ILE A 502 -8.69 0.71 7.61
C ILE A 502 -7.18 0.63 7.36
N GLY A 503 -6.64 1.59 6.60
CA GLY A 503 -5.21 1.64 6.29
C GLY A 503 -4.36 1.85 7.54
N ALA A 504 -3.36 0.99 7.74
CA ALA A 504 -2.46 1.02 8.87
C ALA A 504 -1.03 1.36 8.43
N ARG A 505 -0.48 2.46 8.95
CA ARG A 505 0.93 2.82 8.76
C ARG A 505 1.76 2.16 9.86
N MET A 506 2.02 0.86 9.70
CA MET A 506 2.68 0.04 10.72
C MET A 506 4.05 0.63 11.14
N GLY A 507 4.29 0.69 12.44
CA GLY A 507 5.37 1.38 13.15
C GLY A 507 5.38 2.91 13.08
N VAL A 508 4.40 3.56 12.42
CA VAL A 508 4.41 5.02 12.17
C VAL A 508 3.29 5.75 12.90
N SER A 509 2.07 5.21 12.92
CA SER A 509 0.92 5.84 13.57
C SER A 509 -0.04 4.81 14.13
N GLU A 510 -0.58 5.05 15.32
CA GLU A 510 -1.50 4.15 16.02
C GLU A 510 -2.88 4.80 16.21
N HIS A 511 -3.94 4.11 15.79
CA HIS A 511 -5.33 4.57 15.82
C HIS A 511 -6.33 3.46 16.21
N THR A 512 -5.87 2.32 16.72
CA THR A 512 -6.67 1.14 17.04
C THR A 512 -7.83 1.46 17.97
N GLU A 513 -7.56 2.08 19.13
CA GLU A 513 -8.62 2.44 20.09
C GLU A 513 -9.70 3.35 19.47
N GLU A 514 -9.28 4.33 18.67
CA GLU A 514 -10.20 5.24 18.00
C GLU A 514 -11.03 4.52 16.93
N ASN A 515 -10.41 3.66 16.12
CA ASN A 515 -11.11 2.90 15.08
C ASN A 515 -12.19 1.97 15.67
N LEU A 516 -11.93 1.35 16.83
CA LEU A 516 -12.88 0.47 17.51
C LEU A 516 -14.12 1.20 18.04
N LYS A 517 -14.05 2.52 18.28
CA LYS A 517 -15.22 3.33 18.66
C LYS A 517 -16.28 3.41 17.55
N THR A 518 -16.01 2.86 16.37
CA THR A 518 -17.02 2.64 15.33
C THR A 518 -18.09 1.63 15.76
N TYR A 519 -17.80 0.74 16.71
CA TYR A 519 -18.73 -0.27 17.19
C TYR A 519 -19.61 0.22 18.35
N GLY A 520 -20.74 -0.46 18.57
CA GLY A 520 -21.55 -0.29 19.78
C GLY A 520 -22.54 0.89 19.74
N TRP A 521 -22.68 1.55 18.59
CA TRP A 521 -23.67 2.58 18.32
C TRP A 521 -24.16 2.48 16.87
N LYS A 522 -25.20 3.23 16.50
CA LYS A 522 -25.79 3.24 15.16
C LYS A 522 -26.21 4.65 14.76
N LEU A 523 -26.19 4.93 13.46
CA LEU A 523 -26.80 6.14 12.91
C LEU A 523 -28.32 6.03 12.98
N ASP A 524 -28.99 7.03 13.55
CA ASP A 524 -30.44 7.08 13.49
C ASP A 524 -30.95 7.72 12.19
N GLU A 525 -32.27 7.75 12.03
CA GLU A 525 -32.92 8.25 10.81
C GLU A 525 -32.58 9.72 10.53
N GLU A 526 -32.42 10.54 11.57
CA GLU A 526 -32.05 11.94 11.43
C GLU A 526 -30.60 12.06 10.94
N ASP A 527 -29.67 11.28 11.53
CA ASP A 527 -28.26 11.27 11.11
C ASP A 527 -28.13 10.85 9.65
N GLN A 528 -28.83 9.77 9.25
CA GLN A 528 -28.82 9.26 7.88
C GLN A 528 -29.38 10.30 6.91
N LYS A 529 -30.51 10.94 7.25
CA LYS A 529 -31.12 11.98 6.42
C LYS A 529 -30.18 13.16 6.21
N ARG A 530 -29.52 13.65 7.28
CA ARG A 530 -28.58 14.77 7.19
C ARG A 530 -27.37 14.46 6.31
N ILE A 531 -26.88 13.22 6.34
CA ILE A 531 -25.81 12.78 5.44
C ILE A 531 -26.33 12.75 4.00
N GLU A 532 -27.48 12.12 3.77
CA GLU A 532 -28.06 11.94 2.44
C GLU A 532 -28.36 13.29 1.76
N GLU A 533 -28.85 14.30 2.48
CA GLU A 533 -29.07 15.67 1.99
C GLU A 533 -27.78 16.31 1.42
N ILE A 534 -26.60 15.99 1.97
CA ILE A 534 -25.32 16.45 1.43
C ILE A 534 -24.91 15.61 0.21
N LEU A 535 -25.10 14.30 0.28
CA LEU A 535 -24.76 13.40 -0.83
C LEU A 535 -25.60 13.69 -2.09
N GLU A 536 -26.86 14.10 -1.94
CA GLU A 536 -27.73 14.49 -3.07
C GLU A 536 -27.25 15.75 -3.80
N ARG A 537 -26.47 16.61 -3.14
CA ARG A 537 -25.87 17.81 -3.75
C ARG A 537 -24.60 17.50 -4.55
N SER A 538 -24.08 16.28 -4.45
CA SER A 538 -22.88 15.83 -5.15
C SER A 538 -23.18 15.32 -6.56
N ARG A 539 -22.14 15.09 -7.34
CA ARG A 539 -22.19 14.44 -8.66
C ARG A 539 -22.14 12.92 -8.58
N ARG A 540 -22.56 12.29 -7.47
CA ARG A 540 -22.45 10.83 -7.25
C ARG A 540 -23.08 9.96 -8.35
N GLU A 541 -24.19 10.40 -8.96
CA GLU A 541 -24.83 9.67 -10.06
C GLU A 541 -24.05 9.79 -11.35
N GLU A 542 -23.54 10.98 -11.66
CA GLU A 542 -22.67 11.22 -12.81
C GLU A 542 -21.38 10.40 -12.69
N VAL A 543 -20.77 10.39 -11.51
CA VAL A 543 -19.59 9.55 -11.20
C VAL A 543 -19.89 8.08 -11.52
N PHE A 544 -21.03 7.54 -11.08
CA PHE A 544 -21.42 6.17 -11.42
C PHE A 544 -21.66 5.96 -12.92
N ASN A 545 -22.35 6.89 -13.58
CA ASN A 545 -22.67 6.77 -15.00
C ASN A 545 -21.42 6.85 -15.89
N VAL A 546 -20.42 7.65 -15.51
CA VAL A 546 -19.18 7.86 -16.27
C VAL A 546 -18.12 6.82 -15.92
N MET A 547 -17.93 6.51 -14.64
CA MET A 547 -16.85 5.63 -14.16
C MET A 547 -17.29 4.18 -13.92
N GLY A 548 -18.58 3.87 -14.05
CA GLY A 548 -19.13 2.56 -13.69
C GLY A 548 -19.25 2.38 -12.18
N ASP A 549 -19.27 1.14 -11.71
CA ASP A 549 -19.54 0.81 -10.30
C ASP A 549 -18.39 0.17 -9.53
N CYS A 550 -17.20 0.19 -10.14
CA CYS A 550 -16.00 -0.35 -9.54
C CYS A 550 -14.74 0.40 -9.97
N GLY A 551 -13.68 0.27 -9.17
CA GLY A 551 -12.53 1.17 -9.09
C GLY A 551 -11.60 1.21 -10.30
N SER A 552 -12.09 1.60 -11.48
CA SER A 552 -11.29 1.87 -12.68
C SER A 552 -10.15 2.86 -12.41
N GLU A 553 -10.25 3.73 -11.40
CA GLU A 553 -9.17 4.61 -10.95
C GLU A 553 -7.98 3.89 -10.27
N TYR A 554 -8.06 2.57 -10.07
CA TYR A 554 -6.95 1.71 -9.63
C TYR A 554 -6.38 0.85 -10.75
N ARG A 555 -7.08 0.77 -11.87
CA ARG A 555 -6.55 0.24 -13.12
C ARG A 555 -5.70 1.31 -13.78
#